data_AF-A0A7S3T8Y4-F1
#
_entry.id   AF-A0A7S3T8Y4-F1
#
_cell.length_a   1.000
_cell.length_b   1.000
_cell.length_c   1.000
_cell.angle_alpha   90.00
_cell.angle_beta   90.00
_cell.angle_gamma   90.00
#
_symmetry.space_group_name_H-M   'P 1'
#
loop_
_entity.id
_entity.type
_entity.pdbx_description
1 polymer ?
#
loop_
_entity_poly.entity_id
_entity_poly.type
_entity_poly.pdbx_seq_one_letter_code
_entity_poly.pdbx_strand_id
1 'polypeptide(L)'
;VSSKLAQDSKFNLKKPSAYHWDFSVLGFEVLLCGLFGIPPGNGLIPQAPLHTAALATTKVINMGNGQVKEEVEFVVETRWSNLLQSLGVMFSVFMLPALACIPHGCLDGTFLFLGMAGFSGNGLWDRFWLMLTQRDKRNTDLPYISASIPFEKVQLYTIIQLSFVVCVFILTKLPFVAVAFPLLIAVLIPFRHYVLPRIFTPLELDALDPPDDDPANREKRTASMQPLAEEPGTP
;
A
#
# COMPACT_ATOMS: atom_id res chain seq x y z
N VAL A 1 6.99 0.26 7.38
CA VAL A 1 6.04 -0.18 6.33
C VAL A 1 4.62 0.18 6.73
N SER A 2 4.07 -0.34 7.84
CA SER A 2 2.72 -0.02 8.31
C SER A 2 2.39 1.48 8.37
N SER A 3 3.23 2.31 9.02
CA SER A 3 3.00 3.77 9.08
C SER A 3 3.04 4.45 7.71
N LYS A 4 3.82 3.92 6.75
CA LYS A 4 3.83 4.46 5.37
C LYS A 4 2.52 4.16 4.64
N LEU A 5 1.98 2.95 4.76
CA LEU A 5 0.71 2.59 4.12
C LEU A 5 -0.47 3.37 4.69
N ALA A 6 -0.44 3.66 6.01
CA ALA A 6 -1.48 4.44 6.67
C ALA A 6 -1.38 5.95 6.42
N GLN A 7 -0.19 6.44 6.07
CA GLN A 7 0.11 7.85 5.78
C GLN A 7 0.39 8.10 4.29
N ASP A 8 -0.17 7.25 3.44
CA ASP A 8 -0.07 7.36 1.99
C ASP A 8 -0.69 8.69 1.53
N SER A 9 -0.08 9.34 0.53
CA SER A 9 -0.52 10.65 0.02
C SER A 9 -1.94 10.63 -0.53
N LYS A 10 -2.45 9.45 -0.92
CA LYS A 10 -3.86 9.26 -1.32
C LYS A 10 -4.87 9.62 -0.23
N PHE A 11 -4.48 9.64 1.03
CA PHE A 11 -5.37 9.93 2.16
C PHE A 11 -5.46 11.42 2.51
N ASN A 12 -4.69 12.29 1.84
CA ASN A 12 -4.72 13.74 2.02
C ASN A 12 -4.73 14.17 3.51
N LEU A 13 -3.77 13.66 4.28
CA LEU A 13 -3.64 13.89 5.71
C LEU A 13 -3.24 15.35 6.00
N LYS A 14 -3.74 15.89 7.13
CA LYS A 14 -3.46 17.29 7.51
C LYS A 14 -2.22 17.41 8.38
N LYS A 15 -1.93 16.40 9.21
CA LYS A 15 -0.77 16.43 10.10
C LYS A 15 0.47 15.83 9.41
N PRO A 16 1.67 16.37 9.71
CA PRO A 16 2.90 15.83 9.15
C PRO A 16 3.18 14.41 9.67
N SER A 17 3.92 13.65 8.88
CA SER A 17 4.38 12.30 9.27
C SER A 17 5.38 12.36 10.42
N ALA A 18 5.30 11.38 11.32
CA ALA A 18 6.09 11.34 12.56
C ALA A 18 6.82 9.99 12.74
N TYR A 19 7.47 9.49 11.68
CA TYR A 19 8.06 8.15 11.69
C TYR A 19 9.09 7.90 12.81
N HIS A 20 9.93 8.90 13.12
CA HIS A 20 10.92 8.77 14.20
C HIS A 20 10.27 8.63 15.57
N TRP A 21 9.16 9.32 15.78
CA TRP A 21 8.40 9.23 17.03
C TRP A 21 7.73 7.87 17.16
N ASP A 22 7.13 7.36 16.08
CA ASP A 22 6.55 6.02 16.03
C ASP A 22 7.58 4.95 16.44
N PHE A 23 8.80 5.02 15.90
CA PHE A 23 9.88 4.10 16.26
C PHE A 23 10.35 4.24 17.71
N SER A 24 10.40 5.47 18.23
CA SER A 24 10.82 5.73 19.61
C SER A 24 9.81 5.17 20.61
N VAL A 25 8.51 5.38 20.35
CA VAL A 25 7.42 4.84 21.17
C VAL A 25 7.38 3.32 21.11
N LEU A 26 7.48 2.73 19.91
CA LEU A 26 7.53 1.28 19.74
C LEU A 26 8.74 0.66 20.45
N GLY A 27 9.92 1.29 20.38
CA GLY A 27 11.11 0.82 21.07
C GLY A 27 10.95 0.84 22.59
N PHE A 28 10.32 1.88 23.13
CA PHE A 28 10.01 1.97 24.56
C PHE A 28 8.97 0.93 24.98
N GLU A 29 7.91 0.73 24.19
CA GLU A 29 6.91 -0.32 24.41
C GLU A 29 7.55 -1.70 24.45
N VAL A 30 8.40 -2.04 23.47
CA VAL A 30 9.11 -3.32 23.41
C VAL A 30 9.97 -3.55 24.65
N LEU A 31 10.65 -2.51 25.14
CA LEU A 31 11.45 -2.58 26.36
C LEU A 31 10.57 -2.90 27.57
N LEU A 32 9.43 -2.22 27.74
CA LEU A 32 8.50 -2.49 28.82
C LEU A 32 7.89 -3.90 28.72
N CYS A 33 7.40 -4.29 27.54
CA CYS A 33 6.88 -5.63 27.28
C CYS A 33 7.92 -6.71 27.62
N GLY A 34 9.18 -6.51 27.25
CA GLY A 34 10.29 -7.39 27.59
C GLY A 34 10.54 -7.52 29.09
N LEU A 35 10.45 -6.43 29.85
CA LEU A 35 10.60 -6.46 31.31
C LEU A 35 9.45 -7.19 32.01
N PHE A 36 8.23 -7.07 31.50
CA PHE A 36 7.04 -7.74 32.06
C PHE A 36 6.80 -9.15 31.50
N GLY A 37 7.60 -9.61 30.53
CA GLY A 37 7.42 -10.91 29.87
C GLY A 37 6.18 -11.01 28.97
N ILE A 38 5.66 -9.87 28.51
CA ILE A 38 4.49 -9.77 27.64
C ILE A 38 5.00 -9.70 26.18
N PRO A 39 4.38 -10.39 25.22
CA PRO A 39 4.74 -10.23 23.81
C PRO A 39 4.52 -8.77 23.35
N PRO A 40 5.50 -8.14 22.69
CA PRO A 40 5.35 -6.76 22.23
C PRO A 40 4.34 -6.65 21.08
N GLY A 41 3.67 -5.50 20.97
CA GLY A 41 2.85 -5.16 19.82
C GLY A 41 3.69 -4.90 18.57
N ASN A 42 3.06 -5.04 17.40
CA ASN A 42 3.64 -4.65 16.12
C ASN A 42 2.65 -3.84 15.28
N GLY A 43 3.18 -3.01 14.37
CA GLY A 43 2.35 -2.28 13.41
C GLY A 43 1.64 -3.25 12.46
N LEU A 44 0.31 -3.35 12.58
CA LEU A 44 -0.50 -4.24 11.77
C LEU A 44 -0.71 -3.67 10.35
N ILE A 45 -0.08 -4.32 9.37
CA ILE A 45 -0.04 -3.89 7.97
C ILE A 45 -1.44 -3.70 7.36
N PRO A 46 -2.42 -4.62 7.49
CA PRO A 46 -3.74 -4.42 6.90
C PRO A 46 -4.65 -3.54 7.77
N GLN A 47 -4.47 -3.56 9.10
CA GLN A 47 -5.34 -2.83 10.02
C GLN A 47 -5.07 -1.32 9.98
N ALA A 48 -3.81 -0.90 9.88
CA ALA A 48 -3.46 0.51 9.87
C ALA A 48 -4.10 1.30 8.70
N PRO A 49 -3.97 0.88 7.43
CA PRO A 49 -4.63 1.55 6.32
C PRO A 49 -6.15 1.35 6.34
N LEU A 50 -6.66 0.21 6.83
CA LEU A 50 -8.11 0.00 6.95
C LEU A 50 -8.74 0.97 7.96
N HIS A 51 -8.06 1.21 9.08
CA HIS A 51 -8.49 2.18 10.07
C HIS A 51 -8.43 3.62 9.53
N THR A 52 -7.40 3.97 8.77
CA THR A 52 -7.34 5.27 8.05
C THR A 52 -8.49 5.40 7.04
N ALA A 53 -8.75 4.35 6.25
CA ALA A 53 -9.83 4.32 5.27
C ALA A 53 -11.22 4.40 5.91
N ALA A 54 -11.43 3.78 7.07
CA ALA A 54 -12.69 3.86 7.81
C ALA A 54 -12.99 5.27 8.35
N LEU A 55 -11.96 6.11 8.49
CA LEU A 55 -12.08 7.52 8.89
C LEU A 55 -12.01 8.48 7.70
N ALA A 56 -11.91 7.95 6.48
CA ALA A 56 -11.84 8.74 5.25
C ALA A 56 -13.24 9.16 4.81
N THR A 57 -13.38 10.43 4.46
CA THR A 57 -14.56 10.92 3.73
C THR A 57 -14.25 10.88 2.25
N THR A 58 -14.96 10.04 1.50
CA THR A 58 -14.80 9.95 0.05
C THR A 58 -15.81 10.83 -0.67
N LYS A 59 -15.36 11.49 -1.73
CA LYS A 59 -16.21 12.20 -2.68
C LYS A 59 -16.35 11.38 -3.95
N VAL A 60 -17.58 11.31 -4.44
CA VAL A 60 -17.92 10.65 -5.69
C VAL A 60 -17.80 11.67 -6.81
N ILE A 61 -16.76 11.55 -7.63
CA ILE A 61 -16.55 12.40 -8.80
C ILE A 61 -17.04 11.64 -10.03
N ASN A 62 -18.07 12.17 -10.69
CA ASN A 62 -18.50 11.69 -11.99
C ASN A 62 -17.54 12.24 -13.05
N MET A 63 -16.61 11.41 -13.51
CA MET A 63 -15.90 11.71 -14.73
C MET A 63 -16.88 11.44 -15.88
N GLY A 64 -17.16 12.45 -16.69
CA GLY A 64 -18.27 12.54 -17.68
C GLY A 64 -18.39 11.41 -18.73
N ASN A 65 -17.61 10.35 -18.59
CA ASN A 65 -17.56 9.15 -19.42
C ASN A 65 -18.43 8.01 -18.83
N GLY A 66 -19.32 8.31 -17.86
CA GLY A 66 -20.10 7.31 -17.12
C GLY A 66 -19.29 6.55 -16.06
N GLN A 67 -18.05 6.98 -15.78
CA GLN A 67 -17.21 6.40 -14.74
C GLN A 67 -17.32 7.19 -13.45
N VAL A 68 -17.63 6.47 -12.37
CA VAL A 68 -17.76 6.99 -11.02
C VAL A 68 -16.45 6.73 -10.30
N LYS A 69 -15.66 7.76 -10.01
CA LYS A 69 -14.41 7.62 -9.24
C LYS A 69 -14.62 8.16 -7.83
N GLU A 70 -14.44 7.28 -6.84
CA GLU A 70 -14.36 7.67 -5.44
C GLU A 70 -12.94 8.19 -5.16
N GLU A 71 -12.81 9.45 -4.78
CA GLU A 71 -11.54 10.04 -4.35
C GLU A 71 -11.66 10.50 -2.89
N VAL A 72 -10.63 10.19 -2.09
CA VAL A 72 -10.60 10.56 -0.68
C VAL A 72 -10.40 12.06 -0.56
N GLU A 73 -11.37 12.75 0.05
CA GLU A 73 -11.30 14.20 0.22
C GLU A 73 -10.38 14.57 1.38
N PHE A 74 -10.64 13.98 2.55
CA PHE A 74 -9.83 14.13 3.75
C PHE A 74 -10.13 12.98 4.73
N VAL A 75 -9.19 12.73 5.64
CA VAL A 75 -9.35 11.78 6.74
C VAL A 75 -9.55 12.51 8.06
N VAL A 76 -10.50 12.03 8.87
CA VAL A 76 -10.68 12.53 10.24
C VAL A 76 -9.63 11.92 11.16
N GLU A 77 -8.58 12.67 11.43
CA GLU A 77 -7.48 12.23 12.29
C GLU A 77 -7.86 12.26 13.78
N THR A 78 -8.36 11.14 14.30
CA THR A 78 -8.74 11.01 15.71
C THR A 78 -7.70 10.27 16.54
N ARG A 79 -7.56 10.64 17.82
CA ARG A 79 -6.79 9.89 18.83
C ARG A 79 -7.67 8.94 19.65
N TRP A 80 -8.97 9.25 19.71
CA TRP A 80 -9.93 8.54 20.52
C TRP A 80 -10.26 7.15 20.00
N SER A 81 -10.28 6.94 18.68
CA SER A 81 -10.61 5.62 18.12
C SER A 81 -9.63 4.53 18.57
N ASN A 82 -8.32 4.79 18.45
CA ASN A 82 -7.27 3.87 18.88
C ASN A 82 -7.28 3.65 20.41
N LEU A 83 -7.53 4.71 21.18
CA LEU A 83 -7.63 4.62 22.64
C LEU A 83 -8.84 3.77 23.06
N LEU A 84 -10.01 4.04 22.50
CA LEU A 84 -11.24 3.30 22.78
C LEU A 84 -11.13 1.85 22.32
N GLN A 85 -10.49 1.58 21.17
CA GLN A 85 -10.19 0.21 20.73
C GLN A 85 -9.32 -0.52 21.77
N SER A 86 -8.24 0.12 22.23
CA SER A 86 -7.31 -0.49 23.21
C SER A 86 -7.99 -0.74 24.55
N LEU A 87 -8.81 0.20 25.02
CA LEU A 87 -9.63 0.03 26.22
C LEU A 87 -10.66 -1.09 26.02
N GLY A 88 -11.31 -1.17 24.86
CA GLY A 88 -12.24 -2.25 24.52
C GLY A 88 -11.58 -3.62 24.57
N VAL A 89 -10.36 -3.76 24.04
CA VAL A 89 -9.57 -5.00 24.15
C VAL A 89 -9.27 -5.31 25.62
N MET A 90 -8.88 -4.33 26.43
CA MET A 90 -8.63 -4.53 27.86
C MET A 90 -9.90 -4.99 28.61
N PHE A 91 -11.05 -4.37 28.35
CA PHE A 91 -12.32 -4.75 28.98
C PHE A 91 -12.91 -6.06 28.45
N SER A 92 -12.48 -6.52 27.27
CA SER A 92 -12.96 -7.77 26.67
C SER A 92 -12.70 -9.00 27.56
N VAL A 93 -11.72 -8.94 28.46
CA VAL A 93 -11.42 -10.00 29.44
C VAL A 93 -12.62 -10.30 30.36
N PHE A 94 -13.44 -9.30 30.69
CA PHE A 94 -14.64 -9.51 31.49
C PHE A 94 -15.81 -10.10 30.68
N MET A 95 -15.74 -10.01 29.35
CA MET A 95 -16.75 -10.46 28.41
C MET A 95 -16.35 -11.76 27.68
N LEU A 96 -15.32 -12.46 28.16
CA LEU A 96 -14.87 -13.73 27.57
C LEU A 96 -15.99 -14.78 27.39
N PRO A 97 -16.96 -14.94 28.31
CA PRO A 97 -18.07 -15.88 28.08
C PRO A 97 -18.94 -15.51 26.88
N ALA A 98 -19.16 -14.22 26.64
CA ALA A 98 -19.89 -13.74 25.47
C ALA A 98 -19.05 -13.87 24.20
N LEU A 99 -17.74 -13.63 24.29
CA LEU A 99 -16.81 -13.77 23.17
C LEU A 99 -16.67 -15.23 22.72
N ALA A 100 -16.77 -16.19 23.65
CA ALA A 100 -16.76 -17.62 23.36
C ALA A 100 -17.99 -18.10 22.57
N CYS A 101 -19.09 -17.32 22.56
CA CYS A 101 -20.26 -17.62 21.74
C CYS A 101 -20.05 -17.27 20.26
N ILE A 102 -19.01 -16.52 19.90
CA ILE A 102 -18.74 -16.14 18.51
C ILE A 102 -18.24 -17.37 17.75
N PRO A 103 -18.94 -17.83 16.69
CA PRO A 103 -18.51 -18.98 15.91
C PRO A 103 -17.18 -18.71 15.22
N HIS A 104 -16.25 -19.66 15.29
CA HIS A 104 -14.95 -19.55 14.61
C HIS A 104 -15.10 -19.29 13.10
N GLY A 105 -16.13 -19.85 12.45
CA GLY A 105 -16.38 -19.62 11.02
C GLY A 105 -16.66 -18.16 10.66
N CYS A 106 -17.19 -17.35 11.58
CA CYS A 106 -17.37 -15.91 11.35
C CYS A 106 -16.02 -15.16 11.36
N LEU A 107 -15.09 -15.59 12.21
CA LEU A 107 -13.73 -15.04 12.28
C LEU A 107 -12.95 -15.42 11.01
N ASP A 108 -13.03 -16.69 10.59
CA ASP A 108 -12.40 -17.15 9.35
C ASP A 108 -12.94 -16.39 8.11
N GLY A 109 -14.25 -16.13 8.06
CA GLY A 109 -14.87 -15.31 7.03
C GLY A 109 -14.33 -13.88 7.01
N THR A 110 -14.09 -13.29 8.19
CA THR A 110 -13.51 -11.96 8.32
C THR A 110 -12.04 -11.95 7.88
N PHE A 111 -11.27 -12.99 8.20
CA PHE A 111 -9.90 -13.16 7.71
C PHE A 111 -9.84 -13.30 6.19
N LEU A 112 -10.76 -14.07 5.59
CA LEU A 112 -10.85 -14.21 4.14
C LEU A 112 -11.21 -12.87 3.48
N PHE A 113 -12.18 -12.15 4.03
CA PHE A 113 -12.54 -10.81 3.55
C PHE A 113 -11.34 -9.86 3.61
N LEU A 114 -10.60 -9.83 4.72
CA LEU A 114 -9.41 -8.98 4.85
C LEU A 114 -8.31 -9.37 3.85
N GLY A 115 -8.13 -10.67 3.62
CA GLY A 115 -7.21 -11.18 2.59
C GLY A 115 -7.60 -10.71 1.19
N MET A 116 -8.89 -10.81 0.84
CA MET A 116 -9.43 -10.33 -0.44
C MET A 116 -9.33 -8.81 -0.60
N ALA A 117 -9.65 -8.06 0.45
CA ALA A 117 -9.56 -6.60 0.47
C ALA A 117 -8.11 -6.11 0.25
N GLY A 118 -7.11 -6.88 0.70
CA GLY A 118 -5.70 -6.57 0.47
C GLY A 118 -5.24 -6.61 -0.99
N PHE A 119 -6.01 -7.24 -1.89
CA PHE A 119 -5.75 -7.20 -3.33
C PHE A 119 -6.35 -5.96 -4.01
N SER A 120 -7.36 -5.33 -3.40
CA SER A 120 -7.99 -4.13 -3.94
C SER A 120 -7.05 -2.93 -3.85
N GLY A 121 -6.84 -2.23 -4.96
CA GLY A 121 -5.92 -1.09 -5.05
C GLY A 121 -4.44 -1.48 -5.00
N ASN A 122 -4.11 -2.76 -5.16
CA ASN A 122 -2.73 -3.22 -5.26
C ASN A 122 -2.26 -3.20 -6.72
N GLY A 123 -1.30 -2.33 -7.03
CA GLY A 123 -0.79 -2.18 -8.40
C GLY A 123 -0.18 -3.46 -9.00
N LEU A 124 0.35 -4.38 -8.19
CA LEU A 124 0.80 -5.69 -8.68
C LEU A 124 -0.38 -6.55 -9.13
N TRP A 125 -1.47 -6.54 -8.36
CA TRP A 125 -2.69 -7.30 -8.66
C TRP A 125 -3.37 -6.79 -9.92
N ASP A 126 -3.46 -5.47 -10.08
CA ASP A 126 -4.01 -4.84 -11.29
C ASP A 126 -3.20 -5.24 -12.53
N ARG A 127 -1.87 -5.21 -12.43
CA ARG A 127 -0.98 -5.60 -13.54
C ARG A 127 -0.99 -7.09 -13.82
N PHE A 128 -1.15 -7.92 -12.79
CA PHE A 128 -1.30 -9.37 -12.95
C PHE A 128 -2.53 -9.69 -13.81
N TRP A 129 -3.68 -9.06 -13.53
CA TRP A 129 -4.86 -9.20 -14.38
C TRP A 129 -4.68 -8.56 -15.77
N LEU A 130 -3.93 -7.45 -15.85
CA LEU A 130 -3.60 -6.83 -17.12
C LEU A 130 -2.78 -7.75 -18.04
N MET A 131 -1.90 -8.59 -17.48
CA MET A 131 -1.16 -9.61 -18.25
C MET A 131 -2.08 -10.65 -18.89
N LEU A 132 -3.18 -11.00 -18.23
CA LEU A 132 -4.17 -11.97 -18.70
C LEU A 132 -5.22 -11.35 -19.63
N THR A 133 -5.32 -10.01 -19.65
CA THR A 133 -6.33 -9.29 -20.41
C THR A 133 -5.96 -9.20 -21.89
N GLN A 134 -6.93 -9.44 -22.77
CA GLN A 134 -6.76 -9.33 -24.23
C GLN A 134 -6.42 -7.90 -24.65
N ARG A 135 -5.67 -7.78 -25.76
CA ARG A 135 -5.11 -6.51 -26.23
C ARG A 135 -6.17 -5.42 -26.45
N ASP A 136 -7.34 -5.82 -26.94
CA ASP A 136 -8.42 -4.94 -27.39
C ASP A 136 -9.33 -4.44 -26.24
N LYS A 137 -9.20 -5.01 -25.05
CA LYS A 137 -10.01 -4.66 -23.86
C LYS A 137 -9.21 -3.97 -22.76
N ARG A 138 -7.98 -3.53 -23.07
CA ARG A 138 -7.14 -2.82 -22.09
C ARG A 138 -7.66 -1.39 -21.95
N ASN A 139 -8.20 -1.05 -20.78
CA ASN A 139 -8.68 0.29 -20.46
C ASN A 139 -7.53 1.31 -20.57
N THR A 140 -7.74 2.36 -21.37
CA THR A 140 -6.78 3.46 -21.57
C THR A 140 -6.56 4.32 -20.33
N ASP A 141 -7.47 4.25 -19.34
CA ASP A 141 -7.45 5.08 -18.13
C ASP A 141 -6.38 4.68 -17.09
N LEU A 142 -5.70 3.54 -17.29
CA LEU A 142 -4.60 3.14 -16.41
C LEU A 142 -3.36 3.98 -16.70
N PRO A 143 -2.69 4.56 -15.69
CA PRO A 143 -1.50 5.42 -15.88
C PRO A 143 -0.38 4.71 -16.63
N TYR A 144 -0.31 3.37 -16.52
CA TYR A 144 0.66 2.50 -17.19
C TYR A 144 0.51 2.43 -18.72
N ILE A 145 -0.70 2.68 -19.24
CA ILE A 145 -1.02 2.59 -20.67
C ILE A 145 -0.96 3.98 -21.32
N SER A 146 -1.34 5.02 -20.58
CA SER A 146 -1.30 6.41 -21.05
C SER A 146 0.13 6.94 -21.27
N ALA A 147 1.13 6.42 -20.54
CA ALA A 147 2.53 6.81 -20.66
C ALA A 147 3.26 6.30 -21.94
N SER A 148 2.56 5.69 -22.90
CA SER A 148 3.14 5.16 -24.16
C SER A 148 4.28 4.15 -23.96
N ILE A 149 4.21 3.34 -22.90
CA ILE A 149 5.22 2.33 -22.58
C ILE A 149 4.93 1.04 -23.37
N PRO A 150 5.95 0.38 -23.97
CA PRO A 150 5.74 -0.91 -24.60
C PRO A 150 5.26 -1.94 -23.58
N PHE A 151 4.16 -2.63 -23.90
CA PHE A 151 3.53 -3.59 -22.99
C PHE A 151 4.47 -4.71 -22.52
N GLU A 152 5.45 -5.07 -23.34
CA GLU A 152 6.48 -6.06 -23.01
C GLU A 152 7.28 -5.66 -21.76
N LYS A 153 7.55 -4.36 -21.57
CA LYS A 153 8.24 -3.85 -20.38
C LYS A 153 7.35 -3.92 -19.14
N VAL A 154 6.05 -3.64 -19.30
CA VAL A 154 5.06 -3.82 -18.22
C VAL A 154 5.01 -5.29 -17.79
N GLN A 155 4.94 -6.22 -18.75
CA GLN A 155 4.94 -7.66 -18.48
C GLN A 155 6.25 -8.12 -17.82
N LEU A 156 7.40 -7.67 -18.32
CA LEU A 156 8.70 -8.00 -17.74
C LEU A 156 8.78 -7.54 -16.29
N TYR A 157 8.34 -6.31 -16.00
CA TYR A 157 8.30 -5.78 -14.65
C TYR A 157 7.40 -6.61 -13.73
N THR A 158 6.19 -6.95 -14.17
CA THR A 158 5.24 -7.78 -13.39
C THR A 158 5.76 -9.20 -13.17
N ILE A 159 6.43 -9.80 -14.15
CA ILE A 159 7.08 -11.12 -14.00
C ILE A 159 8.19 -11.05 -12.96
N ILE A 160 9.03 -10.02 -13.00
CA ILE A 160 10.08 -9.80 -11.98
C ILE A 160 9.44 -9.70 -10.60
N GLN A 161 8.39 -8.87 -10.43
CA GLN A 161 7.68 -8.74 -9.16
C GLN A 161 7.08 -10.08 -8.67
N LEU A 162 6.40 -10.81 -9.56
CA LEU A 162 5.82 -12.11 -9.23
C LEU A 162 6.89 -13.13 -8.82
N SER A 163 8.06 -13.10 -9.49
CA SER A 163 9.20 -13.96 -9.14
C SER A 163 9.70 -13.68 -7.71
N PHE A 164 9.74 -12.41 -7.29
CA PHE A 164 10.08 -12.06 -5.91
C PHE A 164 9.03 -12.53 -4.92
N VAL A 165 7.74 -12.35 -5.23
CA VAL A 165 6.64 -12.83 -4.37
C VAL A 165 6.75 -14.36 -4.18
N VAL A 166 6.97 -15.11 -5.26
CA VAL A 166 7.14 -16.58 -5.20
C VAL A 166 8.39 -16.96 -4.43
N CYS A 167 9.52 -16.28 -4.67
CA CYS A 167 10.77 -16.51 -3.95
C CYS A 167 10.59 -16.30 -2.44
N VAL A 168 10.00 -15.18 -2.04
CA VAL A 168 9.71 -14.86 -0.65
C VAL A 168 8.71 -15.85 -0.05
N PHE A 169 7.69 -16.28 -0.80
CA PHE A 169 6.75 -17.31 -0.35
C PHE A 169 7.43 -18.65 -0.08
N ILE A 170 8.37 -19.08 -0.94
CA ILE A 170 9.14 -20.31 -0.73
C ILE A 170 10.07 -20.15 0.49
N LEU A 171 10.78 -19.03 0.60
CA LEU A 171 11.72 -18.78 1.70
C LEU A 171 11.01 -18.73 3.07
N THR A 172 9.78 -18.22 3.12
CA THR A 172 8.98 -18.17 4.36
C THR A 172 8.46 -19.53 4.82
N LYS A 173 8.48 -20.56 3.96
CA LYS A 173 8.22 -21.95 4.40
C LYS A 173 9.40 -22.56 5.16
N LEU A 174 10.59 -21.97 5.09
CA LEU A 174 11.76 -22.42 5.81
C LEU A 174 11.79 -21.76 7.21
N PRO A 175 11.68 -22.52 8.31
CA PRO A 175 11.44 -21.97 9.65
C PRO A 175 12.57 -21.04 10.14
N PHE A 176 13.82 -21.32 9.76
CA PHE A 176 14.97 -20.48 10.12
C PHE A 176 15.01 -19.17 9.32
N VAL A 177 14.60 -19.21 8.06
CA VAL A 177 14.66 -18.05 7.14
C VAL A 177 13.47 -17.11 7.35
N ALA A 178 12.32 -17.64 7.77
CA ALA A 178 11.12 -16.87 8.02
C ALA A 178 11.34 -15.72 9.03
N VAL A 179 12.18 -15.91 10.04
CA VAL A 179 12.53 -14.88 11.03
C VAL A 179 13.26 -13.70 10.36
N ALA A 180 14.05 -13.96 9.31
CA ALA A 180 14.80 -12.96 8.56
C ALA A 180 13.99 -12.31 7.42
N PHE A 181 12.69 -12.60 7.29
CA PHE A 181 11.84 -12.06 6.23
C PHE A 181 11.91 -10.52 6.06
N PRO A 182 11.95 -9.69 7.13
CA PRO A 182 12.10 -8.25 6.97
C PRO A 182 13.41 -7.85 6.28
N LEU A 183 14.50 -8.60 6.50
CA LEU A 183 15.77 -8.39 5.80
C LEU A 183 15.67 -8.79 4.33
N LEU A 184 14.94 -9.86 4.02
CA LEU A 184 14.69 -10.25 2.63
C LEU A 184 13.98 -9.12 1.86
N ILE A 185 12.94 -8.52 2.45
CA ILE A 185 12.29 -7.34 1.85
C ILE A 185 13.23 -6.14 1.79
N ALA A 186 14.06 -5.92 2.81
CA ALA A 186 15.03 -4.82 2.79
C ALA A 186 16.02 -4.93 1.62
N VAL A 187 16.40 -6.15 1.21
CA VAL A 187 17.25 -6.41 0.04
C VAL A 187 16.54 -6.07 -1.30
N LEU A 188 15.21 -6.05 -1.35
CA LEU A 188 14.49 -5.60 -2.54
C LEU A 188 14.67 -4.10 -2.80
N ILE A 189 14.99 -3.30 -1.77
CA ILE A 189 15.22 -1.85 -1.91
C ILE A 189 16.48 -1.55 -2.75
N PRO A 190 17.69 -2.06 -2.42
CA PRO A 190 18.86 -1.87 -3.27
C PRO A 190 18.72 -2.56 -4.63
N PHE A 191 17.99 -3.68 -4.72
CA PHE A 191 17.66 -4.29 -6.01
C PHE A 191 16.89 -3.30 -6.90
N ARG A 192 15.83 -2.66 -6.37
CA ARG A 192 15.06 -1.63 -7.07
C ARG A 192 15.89 -0.41 -7.43
N HIS A 193 16.86 -0.03 -6.60
CA HIS A 193 17.68 1.17 -6.86
C HIS A 193 18.84 0.92 -7.83
N TYR A 194 19.48 -0.25 -7.81
CA TYR A 194 20.69 -0.51 -8.60
C TYR A 194 20.46 -1.41 -9.83
N VAL A 195 19.46 -2.29 -9.80
CA VAL A 195 19.25 -3.28 -10.88
C VAL A 195 18.16 -2.81 -11.84
N LEU A 196 17.04 -2.31 -11.32
CA LEU A 196 15.91 -1.86 -12.16
C LEU A 196 16.27 -0.70 -13.12
N PRO A 197 17.04 0.34 -12.71
CA PRO A 197 17.43 1.42 -13.62
C PRO A 197 18.41 0.98 -14.73
N ARG A 198 18.95 -0.24 -14.68
CA ARG A 198 19.76 -0.80 -15.78
C ARG A 198 18.90 -1.45 -16.87
N ILE A 199 17.65 -1.79 -16.56
CA ILE A 199 16.75 -2.56 -17.45
C ILE A 199 15.62 -1.66 -17.99
N PHE A 200 15.21 -0.67 -17.20
CA PHE A 200 14.12 0.26 -17.49
C PHE A 200 14.65 1.70 -17.58
N THR A 201 14.08 2.47 -18.51
CA THR A 201 14.33 3.91 -18.56
C THR A 201 13.69 4.61 -17.35
N PRO A 202 14.18 5.79 -16.94
CA PRO A 202 13.62 6.51 -15.80
C PRO A 202 12.13 6.85 -16.00
N LEU A 203 11.70 7.15 -17.24
CA LEU A 203 10.30 7.41 -17.57
C LEU A 203 9.41 6.17 -17.40
N GLU A 204 9.88 5.01 -17.85
CA GLU A 204 9.16 3.74 -17.68
C GLU A 204 9.06 3.35 -16.21
N LEU A 205 10.14 3.53 -15.46
CA LEU A 205 10.19 3.19 -14.04
C LEU A 205 9.32 4.13 -13.19
N ASP A 206 9.25 5.41 -13.53
CA ASP A 206 8.39 6.40 -12.84
C ASP A 206 6.90 6.13 -13.08
N ALA A 207 6.53 5.66 -14.28
CA ALA A 207 5.17 5.24 -14.57
C ALA A 207 4.80 3.90 -13.91
N LEU A 208 5.74 2.95 -13.83
CA LEU A 208 5.54 1.62 -13.23
C LEU A 208 5.67 1.63 -11.70
N ASP A 209 6.42 2.53 -11.12
CA ASP A 209 6.69 2.60 -9.69
C ASP A 209 6.97 4.06 -9.31
N PRO A 210 5.93 4.91 -9.34
CA PRO A 210 6.10 6.33 -9.08
C PRO A 210 6.72 6.51 -7.69
N PRO A 211 7.73 7.38 -7.54
CA PRO A 211 8.27 7.71 -6.23
C PRO A 211 7.13 8.21 -5.34
N ASP A 212 7.22 7.87 -4.05
CA ASP A 212 6.38 8.40 -2.97
C ASP A 212 6.64 9.91 -2.79
N ASP A 213 6.41 10.72 -3.82
CA ASP A 213 6.54 12.17 -3.79
C ASP A 213 5.20 12.79 -3.40
N ASP A 214 5.26 13.81 -2.55
CA ASP A 214 4.13 14.70 -2.20
C ASP A 214 3.40 15.12 -3.50
N PRO A 215 2.05 15.09 -3.58
CA PRO A 215 1.29 15.45 -4.79
C PRO A 215 1.76 16.77 -5.43
N ALA A 216 2.21 17.75 -4.64
CA ALA A 216 2.77 19.00 -5.12
C ALA A 216 4.08 18.83 -5.93
N ASN A 217 4.90 17.84 -5.59
CA ASN A 217 6.14 17.52 -6.30
C ASN A 217 5.86 16.66 -7.55
N ARG A 218 4.81 15.83 -7.48
CA ARG A 218 4.29 15.06 -8.62
C ARG A 218 3.69 15.96 -9.70
N GLU A 219 2.94 16.98 -9.32
CA GLU A 219 2.39 18.00 -10.23
C GLU A 219 3.51 18.83 -10.88
N LYS A 220 4.51 19.27 -10.10
CA LYS A 220 5.70 19.96 -10.63
C LYS A 220 6.52 19.10 -11.60
N ARG A 221 6.68 17.80 -11.34
CA ARG A 221 7.37 16.87 -12.25
C ARG A 221 6.57 16.61 -13.53
N THR A 222 5.26 16.38 -13.40
CA THR A 222 4.35 16.19 -14.55
C THR A 222 4.31 17.44 -15.43
N ALA A 223 4.29 18.64 -14.82
CA ALA A 223 4.41 19.91 -15.53
C ALA A 223 5.79 20.11 -16.17
N SER A 224 6.88 19.68 -15.51
CA SER A 224 8.23 19.72 -16.10
C SER A 224 8.46 18.72 -17.24
N MET A 225 7.61 17.69 -17.34
CA MET A 225 7.61 16.69 -18.43
C MET A 225 6.74 17.12 -19.63
N GLN A 226 5.95 18.18 -19.53
CA GLN A 226 5.09 18.69 -20.61
C GLN A 226 5.71 19.69 -21.63
N PRO A 227 6.98 20.16 -21.60
CA PRO A 227 7.38 21.25 -22.49
C PRO A 227 7.81 20.81 -23.92
N LEU A 228 7.28 19.73 -24.48
CA LEU A 228 7.63 19.29 -25.85
C LEU A 228 6.44 19.09 -26.81
N ALA A 229 5.20 19.42 -26.42
CA ALA A 229 4.02 19.21 -27.27
C ALA A 229 3.35 20.48 -27.82
N GLU A 230 3.81 21.68 -27.49
CA GLU A 230 3.25 22.93 -28.05
C GLU A 230 4.36 23.87 -28.52
N GLU A 231 4.86 23.66 -29.74
CA GLU A 231 5.19 24.80 -30.61
C GLU A 231 4.07 24.95 -31.65
N PRO A 232 3.18 25.94 -31.54
CA PRO A 232 2.35 26.34 -32.66
C PRO A 232 3.24 27.08 -33.67
N GLY A 233 3.66 26.36 -34.71
CA GLY A 233 4.23 26.98 -35.91
C GLY A 233 3.20 27.88 -36.58
N THR A 234 3.39 29.19 -36.46
CA THR A 234 2.84 30.19 -37.39
C THR A 234 3.68 30.23 -38.66
N PRO A 235 3.05 30.59 -39.78
CA PRO A 235 3.44 31.85 -40.42
C PRO A 235 2.35 32.92 -40.29
#